data_AF-A0A1H4D1S1-F1
#
_entry.id   AF-A0A1H4D1S1-F1
#
_cell.length_a   1.000
_cell.length_b   1.000
_cell.length_c   1.000
_cell.angle_alpha   90.00
_cell.angle_beta   90.00
_cell.angle_gamma   90.00
#
_symmetry.space_group_name_H-M   'P 1'
#
loop_
_entity.id
_entity.type
_entity.pdbx_description
1 polymer ?
#
loop_
_entity_poly.entity_id
_entity_poly.type
_entity_poly.pdbx_seq_one_letter_code
_entity_poly.pdbx_strand_id
1 'polypeptide(L)'
;MSKVVSASSPFQSQEVAQKRQPLVETVTREVSAIILEGELKPGDKLNEVEIARRLGVSRGPVREAVRQLQEAGLLESEPFKGSYVRSLNQREVAELYALRSLLESAAVADAIRLATPTDLSAIEEALHETETAALSNAKSRMIEADVAFHTAICRAGHNERITSTFIKLASELRLVHLLMNPDPAQMRAVAKSHATLLKDIRARGAERAVSAIQRLLNIERDEVLQYLGPHGDSVVAPVIETTEEMPEISSSLGGRITVRPHRMEDLPLLARMNRELADDEGHRNKMTVPQLEERFRQFIDDGWQIDLFYLDEEIIGYATHRYESDPSNPKARQIYLRQFYIVRHRRRGGAGHLAFDELVKIRFQPGERIYLEVIENNPGGKVFWLRTGFTVYGSIMEHTIDLSDKLG
;
A
#
# COMPACT_ATOMS: atom_id res chain seq x y z
N MET A 1 -29.96 67.84 11.20
CA MET A 1 -29.80 66.45 11.70
C MET A 1 -28.98 65.67 10.68
N SER A 2 -27.66 65.65 10.82
CA SER A 2 -26.77 64.94 9.88
C SER A 2 -26.16 63.74 10.60
N LYS A 3 -26.40 62.54 10.06
CA LYS A 3 -25.86 61.27 10.55
C LYS A 3 -24.34 61.26 10.38
N VAL A 4 -23.61 61.20 11.48
CA VAL A 4 -22.18 60.88 11.48
C VAL A 4 -22.04 59.38 11.24
N VAL A 5 -21.54 59.01 10.06
CA VAL A 5 -21.07 57.66 9.77
C VAL A 5 -19.72 57.50 10.46
N SER A 6 -19.65 56.67 11.51
CA SER A 6 -18.39 56.34 12.16
C SER A 6 -17.56 55.45 11.23
N ALA A 7 -16.50 56.01 10.65
CA ALA A 7 -15.50 55.23 9.93
C ALA A 7 -14.72 54.37 10.95
N SER A 8 -14.84 53.04 10.84
CA SER A 8 -14.06 52.08 11.62
C SER A 8 -12.57 52.20 11.26
N SER A 9 -11.69 52.21 12.26
CA SER A 9 -10.23 52.36 12.07
C SER A 9 -9.63 51.18 11.28
N PRO A 10 -8.71 51.42 10.32
CA PRO A 10 -8.02 50.35 9.57
C PRO A 10 -7.30 49.35 10.49
N PHE A 11 -6.81 49.80 11.65
CA PHE A 11 -6.09 48.98 12.63
C PHE A 11 -7.01 48.02 13.40
N GLN A 12 -8.25 48.42 13.75
CA GLN A 12 -9.23 47.52 14.37
C GLN A 12 -9.69 46.43 13.40
N SER A 13 -9.73 46.74 12.10
CA SER A 13 -10.09 45.79 11.04
C SER A 13 -9.00 44.74 10.84
N GLN A 14 -7.72 45.14 10.94
CA GLN A 14 -6.58 44.22 10.87
C GLN A 14 -6.49 43.32 12.11
N GLU A 15 -6.67 43.83 13.32
CA GLU A 15 -6.58 43.01 14.54
C GLU A 15 -7.70 41.97 14.64
N VAL A 16 -8.92 42.31 14.20
CA VAL A 16 -10.04 41.37 14.11
C VAL A 16 -9.82 40.35 12.99
N ALA A 17 -9.24 40.74 11.84
CA ALA A 17 -8.87 39.82 10.77
C ALA A 17 -7.73 38.87 11.21
N GLN A 18 -6.76 39.37 11.97
CA GLN A 18 -5.62 38.63 12.48
C GLN A 18 -6.02 37.65 13.60
N LYS A 19 -7.06 37.95 14.40
CA LYS A 19 -7.67 36.97 15.33
C LYS A 19 -8.59 35.96 14.64
N ARG A 20 -9.14 36.31 13.46
CA ARG A 20 -9.98 35.40 12.65
C ARG A 20 -9.15 34.34 11.92
N GLN A 21 -7.94 34.64 11.47
CA GLN A 21 -7.07 33.67 10.79
C GLN A 21 -6.76 32.42 11.64
N PRO A 22 -6.30 32.54 12.91
CA PRO A 22 -6.09 31.38 13.78
C PRO A 22 -7.37 30.56 14.01
N LEU A 23 -8.53 31.23 14.06
CA LEU A 23 -9.81 30.56 14.23
C LEU A 23 -10.21 29.78 12.97
N VAL A 24 -10.02 30.37 11.78
CA VAL A 24 -10.26 29.68 10.50
C VAL A 24 -9.34 28.47 10.38
N GLU A 25 -8.04 28.61 10.65
CA GLU A 25 -7.09 27.49 10.60
C GLU A 25 -7.46 26.37 11.59
N THR A 26 -7.89 26.74 12.80
CA THR A 26 -8.41 25.76 13.78
C THR A 26 -9.63 25.03 13.23
N VAL A 27 -10.62 25.76 12.70
CA VAL A 27 -11.81 25.16 12.11
C VAL A 27 -11.47 24.28 10.90
N THR A 28 -10.54 24.69 10.03
CA THR A 28 -10.04 23.89 8.91
C THR A 28 -9.44 22.58 9.41
N ARG A 29 -8.59 22.62 10.45
CA ARG A 29 -7.99 21.42 11.04
C ARG A 29 -9.03 20.47 11.65
N GLU A 30 -10.00 21.01 12.40
CA GLU A 30 -11.06 20.19 13.00
C GLU A 30 -11.95 19.53 11.94
N VAL A 31 -12.33 20.27 10.90
CA VAL A 31 -13.12 19.70 9.79
C VAL A 31 -12.32 18.67 9.02
N SER A 32 -11.03 18.92 8.76
CA SER A 32 -10.14 17.90 8.20
C SER A 32 -10.11 16.65 9.08
N ALA A 33 -9.94 16.79 10.40
CA ALA A 33 -9.91 15.64 11.31
C ALA A 33 -11.20 14.80 11.24
N ILE A 34 -12.37 15.45 11.25
CA ILE A 34 -13.68 14.78 11.07
C ILE A 34 -13.73 13.98 9.76
N ILE A 35 -13.22 14.54 8.67
CA ILE A 35 -13.15 13.86 7.37
C ILE A 35 -12.16 12.70 7.44
N LEU A 36 -10.93 12.91 7.95
CA LEU A 36 -9.83 11.94 8.01
C LEU A 36 -10.04 10.79 9.01
N GLU A 37 -10.89 10.99 10.01
CA GLU A 37 -11.34 9.93 10.93
C GLU A 37 -12.49 9.10 10.33
N GLY A 38 -13.03 9.53 9.19
CA GLY A 38 -14.13 8.84 8.49
C GLY A 38 -15.50 9.11 9.09
N GLU A 39 -15.64 10.09 10.00
CA GLU A 39 -16.96 10.55 10.45
C GLU A 39 -17.77 11.14 9.28
N LEU A 40 -17.09 11.80 8.32
CA LEU A 40 -17.62 12.16 7.01
C LEU A 40 -16.89 11.36 5.93
N LYS A 41 -17.64 10.57 5.17
CA LYS A 41 -17.12 9.70 4.10
C LYS A 41 -17.12 10.44 2.75
N PRO A 42 -16.32 10.00 1.77
CA PRO A 42 -16.43 10.48 0.40
C PRO A 42 -17.89 10.44 -0.11
N GLY A 43 -18.36 11.56 -0.65
CA GLY A 43 -19.76 11.76 -1.08
C GLY A 43 -20.69 12.31 0.01
N ASP A 44 -20.29 12.31 1.28
CA ASP A 44 -21.11 12.87 2.36
C ASP A 44 -21.20 14.40 2.26
N LYS A 45 -22.37 14.92 2.59
CA LYS A 45 -22.62 16.36 2.63
C LYS A 45 -22.10 16.97 3.93
N LEU A 46 -21.27 18.00 3.83
CA LEU A 46 -20.84 18.78 4.99
C LEU A 46 -21.91 19.82 5.35
N ASN A 47 -22.43 19.74 6.57
CA ASN A 47 -23.40 20.71 7.08
C ASN A 47 -22.70 21.82 7.88
N GLU A 48 -22.47 22.97 7.24
CA GLU A 48 -21.81 24.13 7.86
C GLU A 48 -22.47 24.59 9.17
N VAL A 49 -23.81 24.49 9.27
CA VAL A 49 -24.55 24.94 10.45
C VAL A 49 -24.27 24.02 11.64
N GLU A 50 -24.21 22.73 11.37
CA GLU A 50 -23.90 21.73 12.40
C GLU A 50 -22.45 21.80 12.86
N ILE A 51 -21.50 21.98 11.92
CA ILE A 51 -20.09 22.21 12.25
C ILE A 51 -19.91 23.47 13.11
N ALA A 52 -20.56 24.58 12.73
CA ALA A 52 -20.53 25.82 13.51
C ALA A 52 -21.03 25.60 14.95
N ARG A 53 -22.13 24.85 15.10
CA ARG A 53 -22.71 24.50 16.39
C ARG A 53 -21.78 23.62 17.22
N ARG A 54 -21.20 22.56 16.63
CA ARG A 54 -20.29 21.61 17.30
C ARG A 54 -19.02 22.31 17.80
N LEU A 55 -18.46 23.22 17.01
CA LEU A 55 -17.23 23.93 17.35
C LEU A 55 -17.45 25.21 18.16
N GLY A 56 -18.71 25.60 18.43
CA GLY A 56 -19.02 26.81 19.19
C GLY A 56 -18.63 28.12 18.49
N VAL A 57 -18.60 28.13 17.14
CA VAL A 57 -18.18 29.27 16.32
C VAL A 57 -19.33 29.82 15.47
N SER A 58 -19.18 31.05 14.96
CA SER A 58 -20.10 31.57 13.95
C SER A 58 -19.91 30.88 12.59
N ARG A 59 -20.88 31.05 11.68
CA ARG A 59 -20.81 30.45 10.33
C ARG A 59 -19.72 31.04 9.43
N GLY A 60 -19.22 32.24 9.72
CA GLY A 60 -18.21 32.93 8.90
C GLY A 60 -16.90 32.14 8.80
N PRO A 61 -16.25 31.81 9.93
CA PRO A 61 -15.05 30.97 9.94
C PRO A 61 -15.25 29.60 9.30
N VAL A 62 -16.41 28.97 9.49
CA VAL A 62 -16.73 27.67 8.86
C VAL A 62 -16.77 27.76 7.35
N ARG A 63 -17.40 28.81 6.79
CA ARG A 63 -17.41 29.02 5.33
C ARG A 63 -16.02 29.21 4.75
N GLU A 64 -15.17 29.95 5.45
CA GLU A 64 -13.79 30.16 4.98
C GLU A 64 -12.96 28.88 5.07
N ALA A 65 -13.13 28.09 6.14
CA ALA A 65 -12.52 26.78 6.26
C ALA A 65 -12.96 25.83 5.15
N VAL A 66 -14.27 25.78 4.85
CA VAL A 66 -14.83 25.00 3.73
C VAL A 66 -14.23 25.44 2.40
N ARG A 67 -14.07 26.75 2.18
CA ARG A 67 -13.43 27.29 0.97
C ARG A 67 -11.97 26.82 0.85
N GLN A 68 -11.20 26.86 1.94
CA GLN A 68 -9.83 26.35 1.96
C GLN A 68 -9.76 24.85 1.67
N LEU A 69 -10.69 24.06 2.23
CA LEU A 69 -10.76 22.62 1.99
C LEU A 69 -11.20 22.29 0.55
N GLN A 70 -11.99 23.15 -0.08
CA GLN A 70 -12.31 23.06 -1.50
C GLN A 70 -11.10 23.36 -2.38
N GLU A 71 -10.34 24.41 -2.06
CA GLU A 71 -9.08 24.73 -2.76
C GLU A 71 -8.02 23.63 -2.59
N ALA A 72 -8.03 22.96 -1.43
CA ALA A 72 -7.18 21.81 -1.16
C ALA A 72 -7.70 20.50 -1.80
N GLY A 73 -8.93 20.48 -2.33
CA GLY A 73 -9.51 19.29 -2.96
C GLY A 73 -10.05 18.23 -2.00
N LEU A 74 -10.21 18.53 -0.69
CA LEU A 74 -10.88 17.63 0.27
C LEU A 74 -12.40 17.71 0.15
N LEU A 75 -12.91 18.90 -0.19
CA LEU A 75 -14.32 19.15 -0.42
C LEU A 75 -14.55 19.57 -1.86
N GLU A 76 -15.74 19.33 -2.37
CA GLU A 76 -16.23 19.87 -3.62
C GLU A 76 -17.54 20.62 -3.40
N SER A 77 -17.87 21.53 -4.32
CA SER A 77 -19.10 22.34 -4.26
C SER A 77 -20.06 21.85 -5.33
N GLU A 78 -21.25 21.44 -4.94
CA GLU A 78 -22.34 21.27 -5.89
C GLU A 78 -23.21 22.55 -5.92
N PRO A 79 -23.44 23.14 -7.12
CA PRO A 79 -24.28 24.31 -7.27
C PRO A 79 -25.65 24.12 -6.61
N PHE A 80 -26.03 25.07 -5.76
CA PHE A 80 -27.30 25.12 -5.01
C PHE A 80 -27.53 23.96 -4.01
N LYS A 81 -26.60 23.02 -3.87
CA LYS A 81 -26.76 21.85 -3.01
C LYS A 81 -25.79 21.84 -1.83
N GLY A 82 -24.66 22.55 -1.91
CA GLY A 82 -23.73 22.75 -0.79
C GLY A 82 -22.38 22.09 -1.02
N SER A 83 -21.66 21.83 0.07
CA SER A 83 -20.32 21.24 0.02
C SER A 83 -20.34 19.76 0.40
N TYR A 84 -19.57 18.95 -0.31
CA TYR A 84 -19.49 17.50 -0.14
C TYR A 84 -18.04 17.06 0.01
N VAL A 85 -17.79 15.97 0.72
CA VAL A 85 -16.47 15.34 0.72
C VAL A 85 -16.21 14.78 -0.66
N ARG A 86 -15.10 15.19 -1.28
CA ARG A 86 -14.78 14.79 -2.64
C ARG A 86 -14.53 13.28 -2.70
N SER A 87 -15.04 12.65 -3.77
CA SER A 87 -14.77 11.25 -4.09
C SER A 87 -13.81 11.16 -5.28
N LEU A 88 -12.88 10.20 -5.24
CA LEU A 88 -11.92 9.95 -6.32
C LEU A 88 -12.27 8.66 -7.04
N ASN A 89 -12.28 8.67 -8.37
CA ASN A 89 -12.40 7.44 -9.16
C ASN A 89 -11.04 6.77 -9.44
N GLN A 90 -11.06 5.54 -9.97
CA GLN A 90 -9.84 4.78 -10.27
C GLN A 90 -8.86 5.52 -11.18
N ARG A 91 -9.37 6.26 -12.18
CA ARG A 91 -8.53 7.02 -13.10
C ARG A 91 -7.84 8.18 -12.39
N GLU A 92 -8.57 8.94 -11.59
CA GLU A 92 -8.01 10.03 -10.81
C GLU A 92 -6.93 9.53 -9.84
N VAL A 93 -7.16 8.40 -9.17
CA VAL A 93 -6.14 7.76 -8.31
C VAL A 93 -4.90 7.35 -9.12
N ALA A 94 -5.09 6.74 -10.29
CA ALA A 94 -3.95 6.35 -11.13
C ALA A 94 -3.13 7.57 -11.60
N GLU A 95 -3.79 8.65 -12.02
CA GLU A 95 -3.16 9.91 -12.40
C GLU A 95 -2.45 10.57 -11.21
N LEU A 96 -3.05 10.54 -10.02
CA LEU A 96 -2.50 11.04 -8.76
C LEU A 96 -1.19 10.32 -8.40
N TYR A 97 -1.19 8.98 -8.41
CA TYR A 97 0.00 8.18 -8.11
C TYR A 97 1.09 8.29 -9.19
N ALA A 98 0.72 8.48 -10.46
CA ALA A 98 1.69 8.75 -11.52
C ALA A 98 2.43 10.07 -11.27
N LEU A 99 1.70 11.14 -10.93
CA LEU A 99 2.30 12.43 -10.57
C LEU A 99 3.13 12.34 -9.29
N ARG A 100 2.61 11.67 -8.25
CA ARG A 100 3.33 11.39 -6.99
C ARG A 100 4.66 10.70 -7.27
N SER A 101 4.65 9.64 -8.07
CA SER A 101 5.85 8.89 -8.44
C SER A 101 6.90 9.76 -9.13
N LEU A 102 6.51 10.63 -10.07
CA LEU A 102 7.42 11.54 -10.75
C LEU A 102 8.06 12.56 -9.78
N LEU A 103 7.25 13.20 -8.94
CA LEU A 103 7.70 14.22 -8.00
C LEU A 103 8.64 13.63 -6.95
N GLU A 104 8.24 12.52 -6.35
CA GLU A 104 9.00 11.91 -5.26
C GLU A 104 10.27 11.21 -5.74
N SER A 105 10.26 10.62 -6.94
CA SER A 105 11.48 10.08 -7.55
C SER A 105 12.53 11.17 -7.76
N ALA A 106 12.10 12.33 -8.27
CA ALA A 106 12.98 13.48 -8.44
C ALA A 106 13.47 14.02 -7.09
N ALA A 107 12.57 14.14 -6.10
CA ALA A 107 12.93 14.55 -4.74
C ALA A 107 13.95 13.62 -4.09
N VAL A 108 13.78 12.30 -4.19
CA VAL A 108 14.72 11.31 -3.65
C VAL A 108 16.09 11.43 -4.31
N ALA A 109 16.13 11.57 -5.63
CA ALA A 109 17.39 11.77 -6.36
C ALA A 109 18.10 13.06 -5.94
N ASP A 110 17.36 14.16 -5.78
CA ASP A 110 17.91 15.42 -5.29
C ASP A 110 18.34 15.33 -3.82
N ALA A 111 17.56 14.69 -2.95
CA ALA A 111 17.90 14.49 -1.55
C ALA A 111 19.22 13.71 -1.38
N ILE A 112 19.46 12.69 -2.20
CA ILE A 112 20.73 11.95 -2.22
C ILE A 112 21.93 12.84 -2.53
N ARG A 113 21.72 13.86 -3.36
CA ARG A 113 22.77 14.80 -3.79
C ARG A 113 22.94 15.97 -2.82
N LEU A 114 21.84 16.48 -2.28
CA LEU A 114 21.76 17.80 -1.63
C LEU A 114 21.43 17.76 -0.14
N ALA A 115 20.87 16.66 0.38
CA ALA A 115 20.41 16.63 1.76
C ALA A 115 21.56 16.91 2.74
N THR A 116 21.28 17.82 3.66
CA THR A 116 22.16 18.15 4.79
C THR A 116 21.93 17.19 5.95
N PRO A 117 22.83 17.15 6.95
CA PRO A 117 22.58 16.37 8.18
C PRO A 117 21.26 16.76 8.87
N THR A 118 20.88 18.03 8.83
CA THR A 118 19.60 18.52 9.38
C THR A 118 18.41 17.96 8.60
N ASP A 119 18.50 17.90 7.27
CA ASP A 119 17.42 17.32 6.45
C ASP A 119 17.26 15.82 6.73
N LEU A 120 18.38 15.09 6.87
CA LEU A 120 18.36 13.67 7.19
C LEU A 120 17.80 13.39 8.60
N SER A 121 18.05 14.29 9.56
CA SER A 121 17.43 14.24 10.90
C SER A 121 15.92 14.46 10.81
N ALA A 122 15.47 15.44 10.01
CA ALA A 122 14.05 15.70 9.84
C ALA A 122 13.30 14.54 9.17
N ILE A 123 13.92 13.84 8.21
CA ILE A 123 13.34 12.62 7.62
C ILE A 123 13.29 11.49 8.65
N GLU A 124 14.31 11.33 9.49
CA GLU A 124 14.35 10.31 10.54
C GLU A 124 13.31 10.56 11.64
N GLU A 125 13.13 11.82 12.05
CA GLU A 125 12.06 12.22 12.98
C GLU A 125 10.67 11.91 12.40
N ALA A 126 10.45 12.21 11.12
CA ALA A 126 9.20 11.89 10.44
C ALA A 126 8.98 10.37 10.31
N LEU A 127 10.03 9.60 10.04
CA LEU A 127 9.99 8.14 10.03
C LEU A 127 9.58 7.61 11.42
N HIS A 128 10.19 8.12 12.48
CA HIS A 128 9.84 7.69 13.84
C HIS A 128 8.38 7.98 14.19
N GLU A 129 7.83 9.10 13.71
CA GLU A 129 6.41 9.40 13.85
C GLU A 129 5.54 8.42 13.05
N THR A 130 5.94 8.00 11.84
CA THR A 130 5.22 6.94 11.09
C THR A 130 5.21 5.61 11.83
N GLU A 131 6.35 5.21 12.41
CA GLU A 131 6.46 3.97 13.20
C GLU A 131 5.58 4.03 14.46
N THR A 132 5.58 5.17 15.15
CA THR A 132 4.76 5.39 16.34
C THR A 132 3.27 5.43 16.00
N ALA A 133 2.91 6.10 14.90
CA ALA A 133 1.53 6.18 14.43
C ALA A 133 1.00 4.81 13.99
N ALA A 134 1.83 3.95 13.38
CA ALA A 134 1.48 2.58 13.01
C ALA A 134 1.16 1.67 14.21
N LEU A 135 1.55 2.07 15.43
CA LEU A 135 1.17 1.40 16.68
C LEU A 135 -0.10 1.98 17.31
N SER A 136 -0.64 3.07 16.75
CA SER A 136 -1.86 3.71 17.24
C SER A 136 -3.09 3.28 16.44
N ASN A 137 -4.27 3.32 17.06
CA ASN A 137 -5.56 3.12 16.36
C ASN A 137 -6.11 4.42 15.75
N ALA A 138 -5.29 5.47 15.62
CA ALA A 138 -5.71 6.78 15.14
C ALA A 138 -5.38 6.95 13.64
N LYS A 139 -6.36 6.66 12.78
CA LYS A 139 -6.21 6.73 11.31
C LYS A 139 -5.72 8.09 10.82
N SER A 140 -6.28 9.18 11.37
CA SER A 140 -5.87 10.55 11.04
C SER A 140 -4.38 10.79 11.31
N ARG A 141 -3.87 10.33 12.46
CA ARG A 141 -2.45 10.44 12.83
C ARG A 141 -1.55 9.67 11.85
N MET A 142 -1.96 8.47 11.44
CA MET A 142 -1.20 7.65 10.50
C MET A 142 -1.08 8.32 9.13
N ILE A 143 -2.19 8.84 8.61
CA ILE A 143 -2.22 9.56 7.33
C ILE A 143 -1.32 10.80 7.39
N GLU A 144 -1.39 11.57 8.47
CA GLU A 144 -0.56 12.76 8.63
C GLU A 144 0.93 12.41 8.77
N ALA A 145 1.27 11.35 9.49
CA ALA A 145 2.65 10.89 9.65
C ALA A 145 3.26 10.46 8.29
N ASP A 146 2.51 9.70 7.49
CA ASP A 146 2.90 9.29 6.13
C ASP A 146 3.19 10.51 5.25
N VAL A 147 2.23 11.43 5.16
CA VAL A 147 2.38 12.67 4.40
C VAL A 147 3.58 13.48 4.88
N ALA A 148 3.82 13.54 6.19
CA ALA A 148 4.95 14.26 6.77
C ALA A 148 6.29 13.65 6.36
N PHE A 149 6.41 12.31 6.34
CA PHE A 149 7.62 11.61 5.89
C PHE A 149 7.95 11.94 4.43
N HIS A 150 6.99 11.80 3.52
CA HIS A 150 7.19 12.11 2.11
C HIS A 150 7.45 13.62 1.87
N THR A 151 6.82 14.49 2.66
CA THR A 151 7.09 15.93 2.62
C THR A 151 8.53 16.25 3.06
N ALA A 152 9.05 15.56 4.07
CA ALA A 152 10.42 15.74 4.54
C ALA A 152 11.44 15.35 3.45
N ILE A 153 11.19 14.27 2.72
CA ILE A 153 12.01 13.86 1.56
C ILE A 153 11.96 14.95 0.47
N CYS A 154 10.78 15.46 0.13
CA CYS A 154 10.63 16.52 -0.87
C CYS A 154 11.43 17.78 -0.50
N ARG A 155 11.40 18.18 0.78
CA ARG A 155 12.16 19.32 1.30
C ARG A 155 13.66 19.08 1.24
N ALA A 156 14.11 17.87 1.57
CA ALA A 156 15.54 17.50 1.52
C ALA A 156 16.13 17.55 0.10
N GLY A 157 15.29 17.51 -0.94
CA GLY A 157 15.70 17.75 -2.32
C GLY A 157 15.95 19.22 -2.67
N HIS A 158 15.64 20.17 -1.78
CA HIS A 158 15.84 21.62 -1.97
C HIS A 158 15.22 22.19 -3.26
N ASN A 159 14.16 21.55 -3.75
CA ASN A 159 13.37 22.00 -4.90
C ASN A 159 11.99 22.46 -4.43
N GLU A 160 11.82 23.78 -4.27
CA GLU A 160 10.59 24.39 -3.76
C GLU A 160 9.37 24.12 -4.65
N ARG A 161 9.58 23.95 -5.97
CA ARG A 161 8.48 23.64 -6.91
C ARG A 161 7.96 22.22 -6.72
N ILE A 162 8.85 21.25 -6.54
CA ILE A 162 8.46 19.87 -6.21
C ILE A 162 7.73 19.85 -4.87
N THR A 163 8.33 20.47 -3.83
CA THR A 163 7.75 20.49 -2.49
C THR A 163 6.36 21.13 -2.46
N SER A 164 6.20 22.31 -3.07
CA SER A 164 4.90 22.99 -3.09
C SER A 164 3.83 22.25 -3.92
N THR A 165 4.23 21.52 -4.97
CA THR A 165 3.32 20.69 -5.76
C THR A 165 2.91 19.44 -4.98
N PHE A 166 3.87 18.79 -4.31
CA PHE A 166 3.59 17.63 -3.45
C PHE A 166 2.66 17.99 -2.30
N ILE A 167 2.86 19.12 -1.62
CA ILE A 167 1.99 19.57 -0.52
C ILE A 167 0.53 19.75 -0.98
N LYS A 168 0.32 20.26 -2.21
CA LYS A 168 -1.04 20.35 -2.79
C LYS A 168 -1.62 18.98 -3.07
N LEU A 169 -0.81 18.08 -3.65
CA LEU A 169 -1.18 16.69 -3.94
C LEU A 169 -1.56 15.91 -2.67
N ALA A 170 -0.86 16.18 -1.56
CA ALA A 170 -1.05 15.49 -0.29
C ALA A 170 -2.45 15.62 0.29
N SER A 171 -3.17 16.68 -0.07
CA SER A 171 -4.57 16.87 0.32
C SER A 171 -5.50 15.85 -0.35
N GLU A 172 -5.21 15.46 -1.59
CA GLU A 172 -5.92 14.40 -2.30
C GLU A 172 -5.48 13.00 -1.83
N LEU A 173 -4.19 12.83 -1.50
CA LEU A 173 -3.67 11.58 -0.92
C LEU A 173 -4.34 11.24 0.41
N ARG A 174 -4.68 12.25 1.21
CA ARG A 174 -5.48 12.08 2.43
C ARG A 174 -6.86 11.45 2.16
N LEU A 175 -7.55 11.87 1.11
CA LEU A 175 -8.83 11.27 0.69
C LEU A 175 -8.64 9.84 0.19
N VAL A 176 -7.53 9.57 -0.50
CA VAL A 176 -7.17 8.22 -0.92
C VAL A 176 -6.98 7.30 0.29
N HIS A 177 -6.22 7.73 1.29
CA HIS A 177 -5.99 6.92 2.49
C HIS A 177 -7.25 6.73 3.34
N LEU A 178 -8.26 7.60 3.21
CA LEU A 178 -9.57 7.40 3.83
C LEU A 178 -10.31 6.18 3.28
N LEU A 179 -10.12 5.86 2.01
CA LEU A 179 -10.73 4.70 1.36
C LEU A 179 -10.06 3.38 1.78
N MET A 180 -8.81 3.46 2.23
CA MET A 180 -8.06 2.31 2.71
C MET A 180 -8.43 2.01 4.17
N ASN A 181 -8.49 0.72 4.53
CA ASN A 181 -8.50 0.29 5.92
C ASN A 181 -7.40 -0.76 6.15
N PRO A 182 -6.13 -0.34 6.05
CA PRO A 182 -5.01 -1.26 6.10
C PRO A 182 -4.84 -1.79 7.52
N ASP A 183 -4.59 -3.09 7.63
CA ASP A 183 -4.35 -3.70 8.93
C ASP A 183 -2.99 -3.23 9.53
N PRO A 184 -2.78 -3.40 10.84
CA PRO A 184 -1.53 -3.01 11.49
C PRO A 184 -0.26 -3.65 10.90
N ALA A 185 -0.36 -4.83 10.28
CA ALA A 185 0.80 -5.48 9.66
C ALA A 185 1.18 -4.82 8.34
N GLN A 186 0.21 -4.44 7.50
CA GLN A 186 0.41 -3.63 6.29
C GLN A 186 1.08 -2.31 6.65
N MET A 187 0.63 -1.67 7.72
CA MET A 187 1.19 -0.41 8.20
C MET A 187 2.63 -0.52 8.68
N ARG A 188 2.97 -1.60 9.40
CA ARG A 188 4.37 -1.90 9.76
C ARG A 188 5.24 -2.19 8.53
N ALA A 189 4.70 -2.84 7.51
CA ALA A 189 5.42 -3.11 6.28
C ALA A 189 5.74 -1.83 5.49
N VAL A 190 4.79 -0.87 5.44
CA VAL A 190 5.02 0.47 4.87
C VAL A 190 6.11 1.20 5.65
N ALA A 191 6.03 1.24 6.98
CA ALA A 191 7.08 1.85 7.83
C ALA A 191 8.47 1.20 7.61
N LYS A 192 8.55 -0.13 7.50
CA LYS A 192 9.81 -0.85 7.18
C LYS A 192 10.34 -0.46 5.79
N SER A 193 9.45 -0.22 4.84
CA SER A 193 9.80 0.26 3.49
C SER A 193 10.33 1.70 3.53
N HIS A 194 9.73 2.58 4.33
CA HIS A 194 10.25 3.93 4.59
C HIS A 194 11.64 3.91 5.23
N ALA A 195 11.87 3.05 6.22
CA ALA A 195 13.18 2.87 6.83
C ALA A 195 14.24 2.42 5.81
N THR A 196 13.87 1.51 4.91
CA THR A 196 14.74 1.06 3.82
C THR A 196 15.08 2.20 2.86
N LEU A 197 14.09 3.02 2.48
CA LEU A 197 14.30 4.18 1.64
C LEU A 197 15.27 5.20 2.28
N LEU A 198 15.08 5.53 3.56
CA LEU A 198 15.98 6.43 4.29
C LEU A 198 17.42 5.87 4.34
N LYS A 199 17.57 4.55 4.54
CA LYS A 199 18.89 3.89 4.50
C LYS A 199 19.56 4.05 3.14
N ASP A 200 18.83 3.87 2.04
CA ASP A 200 19.38 4.06 0.69
C ASP A 200 19.72 5.53 0.39
N ILE A 201 18.92 6.47 0.90
CA ILE A 201 19.22 7.92 0.82
C ILE A 201 20.54 8.22 1.55
N ARG A 202 20.71 7.71 2.79
CA ARG A 202 21.94 7.87 3.59
C ARG A 202 23.16 7.25 2.92
N ALA A 203 23.00 6.08 2.32
CA ALA A 203 24.05 5.38 1.58
C ALA A 203 24.35 6.01 0.20
N ARG A 204 23.65 7.09 -0.18
CA ARG A 204 23.74 7.78 -1.48
C ARG A 204 23.53 6.86 -2.68
N GLY A 205 22.66 5.85 -2.53
CA GLY A 205 22.34 4.88 -3.58
C GLY A 205 21.21 5.36 -4.49
N ALA A 206 21.50 6.30 -5.42
CA ALA A 206 20.49 6.96 -6.25
C ALA A 206 19.51 6.02 -6.95
N GLU A 207 20.01 5.06 -7.73
CA GLU A 207 19.15 4.11 -8.46
C GLU A 207 18.31 3.23 -7.54
N ARG A 208 18.90 2.76 -6.43
CA ARG A 208 18.18 1.92 -5.46
C ARG A 208 17.07 2.67 -4.75
N ALA A 209 17.35 3.89 -4.28
CA ALA A 209 16.38 4.72 -3.58
C ALA A 209 15.22 5.15 -4.49
N VAL A 210 15.52 5.59 -5.72
CA VAL A 210 14.49 5.96 -6.70
C VAL A 210 13.62 4.75 -7.03
N SER A 211 14.24 3.60 -7.24
CA SER A 211 13.47 2.37 -7.48
C SER A 211 12.65 1.96 -6.26
N ALA A 212 13.15 2.17 -5.04
CA ALA A 212 12.44 1.87 -3.80
C ALA A 212 11.18 2.72 -3.64
N ILE A 213 11.27 4.04 -3.82
CA ILE A 213 10.09 4.91 -3.73
C ILE A 213 9.08 4.60 -4.84
N GLN A 214 9.52 4.36 -6.07
CA GLN A 214 8.61 3.98 -7.16
C GLN A 214 7.87 2.68 -6.88
N ARG A 215 8.55 1.67 -6.32
CA ARG A 215 7.92 0.41 -5.93
C ARG A 215 6.88 0.61 -4.83
N LEU A 216 7.24 1.33 -3.77
CA LEU A 216 6.34 1.63 -2.65
C LEU A 216 5.05 2.29 -3.14
N LEU A 217 5.18 3.34 -3.96
CA LEU A 217 4.03 4.07 -4.50
C LEU A 217 3.16 3.23 -5.45
N ASN A 218 3.77 2.32 -6.21
CA ASN A 218 2.99 1.41 -7.06
C ASN A 218 2.19 0.40 -6.23
N ILE A 219 2.76 -0.12 -5.14
CA ILE A 219 2.08 -1.04 -4.24
C ILE A 219 0.88 -0.34 -3.60
N GLU A 220 1.08 0.85 -3.05
CA GLU A 220 -0.01 1.64 -2.45
C GLU A 220 -1.11 1.97 -3.46
N ARG A 221 -0.75 2.39 -4.68
CA ARG A 221 -1.72 2.63 -5.76
C ARG A 221 -2.58 1.39 -6.01
N ASP A 222 -1.93 0.25 -6.20
CA ASP A 222 -2.62 -0.99 -6.56
C ASP A 222 -3.50 -1.50 -5.41
N GLU A 223 -3.17 -1.15 -4.16
CA GLU A 223 -4.02 -1.40 -3.00
C GLU A 223 -5.24 -0.49 -2.98
N VAL A 224 -5.06 0.82 -3.14
CA VAL A 224 -6.17 1.78 -3.21
C VAL A 224 -7.17 1.40 -4.30
N LEU A 225 -6.66 1.03 -5.48
CA LEU A 225 -7.51 0.67 -6.62
C LEU A 225 -8.38 -0.57 -6.35
N GLN A 226 -8.02 -1.44 -5.40
CA GLN A 226 -8.86 -2.57 -4.98
C GLN A 226 -10.10 -2.13 -4.20
N TYR A 227 -10.06 -0.97 -3.53
CA TYR A 227 -11.17 -0.42 -2.74
C TYR A 227 -12.11 0.45 -3.58
N LEU A 228 -11.74 0.74 -4.83
CA LEU A 228 -12.49 1.62 -5.72
C LEU A 228 -13.17 0.83 -6.83
N GLY A 229 -14.46 1.11 -7.06
CA GLY A 229 -15.18 0.69 -8.24
C GLY A 229 -14.82 1.56 -9.45
N PRO A 230 -15.15 1.13 -10.68
CA PRO A 230 -14.81 1.85 -11.92
C PRO A 230 -15.37 3.27 -12.01
N HIS A 231 -16.34 3.65 -11.17
CA HIS A 231 -16.98 4.97 -11.16
C HIS A 231 -16.74 5.80 -9.88
N GLY A 232 -15.81 5.39 -9.02
CA GLY A 232 -15.56 6.07 -7.74
C GLY A 232 -16.53 5.67 -6.62
N ASP A 233 -17.49 4.79 -6.90
CA ASP A 233 -18.24 4.10 -5.85
C ASP A 233 -17.27 3.27 -5.01
N SER A 234 -17.30 3.44 -3.69
CA SER A 234 -16.61 2.54 -2.77
C SER A 234 -17.17 1.12 -2.99
N VAL A 235 -16.33 0.20 -3.43
CA VAL A 235 -16.69 -1.22 -3.40
C VAL A 235 -16.62 -1.59 -1.93
N VAL A 236 -17.76 -1.51 -1.24
CA VAL A 236 -17.88 -1.83 0.19
C VAL A 236 -17.32 -3.24 0.41
N ALA A 237 -16.09 -3.33 0.91
CA ALA A 237 -15.68 -4.47 1.70
C ALA A 237 -16.41 -4.34 3.06
N PRO A 238 -16.95 -5.44 3.60
CA PRO A 238 -17.85 -5.38 4.76
C PRO A 238 -17.14 -4.68 5.92
N VAL A 239 -17.87 -3.78 6.57
CA VAL A 239 -17.49 -3.22 7.87
C VAL A 239 -17.34 -4.40 8.82
N ILE A 240 -16.11 -4.77 9.14
CA ILE A 240 -15.84 -5.56 10.34
C ILE A 240 -15.89 -4.55 11.47
N GLU A 241 -17.02 -4.52 12.19
CA GLU A 241 -17.14 -3.75 13.42
C GLU A 241 -16.05 -4.20 14.39
N THR A 242 -15.13 -3.29 14.67
CA THR A 242 -14.00 -3.48 15.58
C THR A 242 -14.49 -3.47 17.02
N THR A 243 -15.02 -4.60 17.47
CA THR A 243 -15.09 -4.96 18.89
C THR A 243 -14.85 -6.45 19.01
N GLU A 244 -13.63 -6.89 18.77
CA GLU A 244 -13.06 -8.09 19.36
C GLU A 244 -11.54 -8.06 19.10
N GLU A 245 -10.76 -8.42 20.12
CA GLU A 245 -9.30 -8.42 20.12
C GLU A 245 -8.75 -9.15 18.89
N MET A 246 -7.62 -8.68 18.34
CA MET A 246 -6.89 -9.37 17.27
C MET A 246 -6.68 -10.83 17.66
N PRO A 247 -7.28 -11.81 16.97
CA PRO A 247 -6.90 -13.17 17.20
C PRO A 247 -5.61 -13.39 16.38
N GLU A 248 -4.63 -14.07 16.96
CA GLU A 248 -3.35 -14.43 16.31
C GLU A 248 -3.59 -14.85 14.84
N ILE A 249 -2.74 -14.47 13.88
CA ILE A 249 -2.92 -14.78 12.44
C ILE A 249 -3.01 -16.31 12.15
N SER A 250 -2.73 -17.14 13.16
CA SER A 250 -3.06 -18.57 13.23
C SER A 250 -4.58 -18.89 13.18
N SER A 251 -5.42 -17.98 13.65
CA SER A 251 -6.82 -18.23 14.02
C SER A 251 -7.86 -17.89 12.93
N SER A 252 -7.55 -17.03 11.96
CA SER A 252 -8.52 -16.57 10.95
C SER A 252 -8.62 -17.47 9.71
N LEU A 253 -7.61 -18.31 9.44
CA LEU A 253 -7.71 -19.40 8.45
C LEU A 253 -8.49 -20.60 9.00
N GLY A 254 -8.68 -20.68 10.32
CA GLY A 254 -9.25 -21.82 11.01
C GLY A 254 -8.32 -23.04 11.09
N GLY A 255 -7.01 -22.88 10.87
CA GLY A 255 -6.10 -24.02 10.73
C GLY A 255 -4.62 -23.68 10.52
N ARG A 256 -3.74 -24.68 10.65
CA ARG A 256 -2.28 -24.54 10.43
C ARG A 256 -1.90 -24.97 9.02
N ILE A 257 -1.09 -24.15 8.33
CA ILE A 257 -0.49 -24.58 7.07
C ILE A 257 0.66 -25.55 7.31
N THR A 258 0.65 -26.67 6.60
CA THR A 258 1.75 -27.63 6.56
C THR A 258 2.14 -27.97 5.14
N VAL A 259 3.38 -28.41 4.95
CA VAL A 259 3.95 -28.75 3.64
C VAL A 259 4.39 -30.21 3.68
N ARG A 260 4.04 -30.98 2.64
CA ARG A 260 4.61 -32.31 2.44
C ARG A 260 5.07 -32.51 1.00
N PRO A 261 6.08 -33.36 0.77
CA PRO A 261 6.43 -33.77 -0.59
C PRO A 261 5.27 -34.55 -1.22
N HIS A 262 5.17 -34.46 -2.54
CA HIS A 262 4.24 -35.26 -3.32
C HIS A 262 4.49 -36.77 -3.16
N ARG A 263 3.45 -37.53 -3.45
CA ARG A 263 3.45 -38.98 -3.66
C ARG A 263 2.90 -39.25 -5.06
N MET A 264 3.19 -40.43 -5.61
CA MET A 264 2.70 -40.80 -6.94
C MET A 264 1.16 -40.83 -7.03
N GLU A 265 0.48 -41.07 -5.91
CA GLU A 265 -0.98 -41.00 -5.78
C GLU A 265 -1.56 -39.57 -5.90
N ASP A 266 -0.74 -38.53 -5.72
CA ASP A 266 -1.17 -37.13 -5.81
C ASP A 266 -1.24 -36.61 -7.26
N LEU A 267 -0.64 -37.32 -8.21
CA LEU A 267 -0.50 -36.86 -9.59
C LEU A 267 -1.84 -36.49 -10.27
N PRO A 268 -2.93 -37.27 -10.12
CA PRO A 268 -4.22 -36.89 -10.69
C PRO A 268 -4.77 -35.58 -10.10
N LEU A 269 -4.51 -35.30 -8.83
CA LEU A 269 -4.93 -34.08 -8.16
C LEU A 269 -4.08 -32.88 -8.61
N LEU A 270 -2.76 -33.04 -8.66
CA LEU A 270 -1.83 -32.03 -9.19
C LEU A 270 -2.18 -31.65 -10.63
N ALA A 271 -2.51 -32.64 -11.47
CA ALA A 271 -2.96 -32.41 -12.84
C ALA A 271 -4.25 -31.58 -12.94
N ARG A 272 -5.20 -31.75 -12.00
CA ARG A 272 -6.41 -30.92 -11.93
C ARG A 272 -6.10 -29.50 -11.45
N MET A 273 -5.30 -29.33 -10.40
CA MET A 273 -4.89 -28.00 -9.94
C MET A 273 -4.10 -27.24 -11.00
N ASN A 274 -3.23 -27.93 -11.76
CA ASN A 274 -2.51 -27.32 -12.87
C ASN A 274 -3.42 -26.90 -14.03
N ARG A 275 -4.53 -27.61 -14.26
CA ARG A 275 -5.56 -27.18 -15.21
C ARG A 275 -6.16 -25.85 -14.79
N GLU A 276 -6.56 -25.74 -13.52
CA GLU A 276 -7.14 -24.51 -12.98
C GLU A 276 -6.13 -23.35 -13.05
N LEU A 277 -4.85 -23.60 -12.75
CA LEU A 277 -3.78 -22.62 -12.92
C LEU A 277 -3.69 -22.12 -14.37
N ALA A 278 -3.67 -23.03 -15.34
CA ALA A 278 -3.57 -22.66 -16.75
C ALA A 278 -4.79 -21.84 -17.22
N ASP A 279 -5.99 -22.18 -16.75
CA ASP A 279 -7.21 -21.42 -17.05
C ASP A 279 -7.14 -20.01 -16.45
N ASP A 280 -6.63 -19.86 -15.23
CA ASP A 280 -6.50 -18.58 -14.54
C ASP A 280 -5.45 -17.65 -15.18
N GLU A 281 -4.36 -18.22 -15.71
CA GLU A 281 -3.29 -17.47 -16.38
C GLU A 281 -3.62 -17.13 -17.84
N GLY A 282 -4.80 -17.50 -18.33
CA GLY A 282 -5.20 -17.32 -19.73
C GLY A 282 -4.36 -18.15 -20.70
N HIS A 283 -3.68 -19.20 -20.20
CA HIS A 283 -2.86 -20.08 -21.02
C HIS A 283 -3.74 -20.97 -21.90
N ARG A 284 -3.49 -20.94 -23.22
CA ARG A 284 -4.09 -21.89 -24.18
C ARG A 284 -3.44 -23.28 -24.10
N ASN A 285 -3.22 -23.81 -22.90
CA ASN A 285 -2.62 -25.12 -22.72
C ASN A 285 -3.64 -26.21 -23.10
N LYS A 286 -3.47 -26.82 -24.28
CA LYS A 286 -4.40 -27.81 -24.86
C LYS A 286 -4.27 -29.22 -24.28
N MET A 287 -3.37 -29.45 -23.33
CA MET A 287 -3.23 -30.78 -22.72
C MET A 287 -4.55 -31.19 -22.05
N THR A 288 -4.75 -32.46 -21.74
CA THR A 288 -5.86 -32.96 -20.92
C THR A 288 -5.35 -33.29 -19.50
N VAL A 289 -6.24 -33.59 -18.54
CA VAL A 289 -5.82 -34.00 -17.19
C VAL A 289 -4.87 -35.22 -17.22
N PRO A 290 -5.14 -36.32 -17.97
CA PRO A 290 -4.19 -37.43 -18.09
C PRO A 290 -2.84 -37.04 -18.69
N GLN A 291 -2.81 -36.12 -19.66
CA GLN A 291 -1.56 -35.62 -20.23
C GLN A 291 -0.77 -34.75 -19.24
N LEU A 292 -1.47 -33.99 -18.39
CA LEU A 292 -0.83 -33.24 -17.31
C LEU A 292 -0.28 -34.17 -16.21
N GLU A 293 -0.96 -35.28 -15.93
CA GLU A 293 -0.47 -36.30 -15.01
C GLU A 293 0.86 -36.88 -15.49
N GLU A 294 0.95 -37.24 -16.78
CA GLU A 294 2.20 -37.71 -17.39
C GLU A 294 3.29 -36.62 -17.37
N ARG A 295 2.91 -35.36 -17.59
CA ARG A 295 3.84 -34.23 -17.48
C ARG A 295 4.43 -34.10 -16.07
N PHE A 296 3.64 -34.32 -15.02
CA PHE A 296 4.16 -34.31 -13.66
C PHE A 296 5.06 -35.51 -13.37
N ARG A 297 4.80 -36.71 -13.94
CA ARG A 297 5.76 -37.83 -13.88
C ARG A 297 7.10 -37.44 -14.48
N GLN A 298 7.07 -36.85 -15.68
CA GLN A 298 8.28 -36.39 -16.34
C GLN A 298 9.02 -35.32 -15.53
N PHE A 299 8.31 -34.38 -14.89
CA PHE A 299 8.94 -33.43 -13.98
C PHE A 299 9.69 -34.14 -12.85
N ILE A 300 9.08 -35.14 -12.22
CA ILE A 300 9.73 -35.90 -11.14
C ILE A 300 10.98 -36.62 -11.65
N ASP A 301 10.89 -37.27 -12.82
CA ASP A 301 12.02 -37.94 -13.46
C ASP A 301 13.16 -36.96 -13.82
N ASP A 302 12.80 -35.73 -14.22
CA ASP A 302 13.73 -34.62 -14.51
C ASP A 302 14.27 -33.92 -13.25
N GLY A 303 14.03 -34.49 -12.06
CA GLY A 303 14.55 -34.02 -10.78
C GLY A 303 13.82 -32.82 -10.19
N TRP A 304 12.60 -32.52 -10.65
CA TRP A 304 11.76 -31.51 -10.00
C TRP A 304 11.22 -32.02 -8.67
N GLN A 305 11.18 -31.11 -7.70
CA GLN A 305 10.51 -31.32 -6.43
C GLN A 305 9.11 -30.72 -6.50
N ILE A 306 8.15 -31.43 -5.91
CA ILE A 306 6.76 -30.97 -5.81
C ILE A 306 6.34 -31.09 -4.35
N ASP A 307 5.85 -29.99 -3.80
CA ASP A 307 5.36 -29.87 -2.44
C ASP A 307 3.89 -29.48 -2.44
N LEU A 308 3.08 -30.17 -1.62
CA LEU A 308 1.67 -29.88 -1.44
C LEU A 308 1.45 -29.09 -0.15
N PHE A 309 0.54 -28.13 -0.21
CA PHE A 309 0.12 -27.29 0.91
C PHE A 309 -1.16 -27.81 1.51
N TYR A 310 -1.16 -27.96 2.82
CA TYR A 310 -2.31 -28.40 3.60
C TYR A 310 -2.73 -27.27 4.51
N LEU A 311 -4.04 -27.06 4.62
CA LEU A 311 -4.63 -26.35 5.74
C LEU A 311 -5.39 -27.39 6.55
N ASP A 312 -4.83 -27.73 7.71
CA ASP A 312 -5.22 -28.90 8.49
C ASP A 312 -5.19 -30.19 7.64
N GLU A 313 -6.35 -30.74 7.26
CA GLU A 313 -6.46 -31.95 6.43
C GLU A 313 -6.77 -31.65 4.95
N GLU A 314 -7.09 -30.40 4.59
CA GLU A 314 -7.45 -30.01 3.22
C GLU A 314 -6.20 -29.65 2.41
N ILE A 315 -6.04 -30.25 1.22
CA ILE A 315 -5.03 -29.81 0.25
C ILE A 315 -5.49 -28.50 -0.38
N ILE A 316 -4.74 -27.43 -0.14
CA ILE A 316 -5.06 -26.08 -0.59
C ILE A 316 -4.17 -25.58 -1.73
N GLY A 317 -3.15 -26.35 -2.13
CA GLY A 317 -2.27 -25.93 -3.22
C GLY A 317 -1.03 -26.77 -3.39
N TYR A 318 -0.14 -26.32 -4.29
CA TYR A 318 1.16 -26.95 -4.51
C TYR A 318 2.21 -25.96 -5.03
N ALA A 319 3.47 -26.33 -4.88
CA ALA A 319 4.61 -25.69 -5.54
C ALA A 319 5.48 -26.71 -6.26
N THR A 320 6.06 -26.32 -7.39
CA THR A 320 7.02 -27.10 -8.16
C THR A 320 8.31 -26.31 -8.30
N HIS A 321 9.41 -26.86 -7.80
CA HIS A 321 10.69 -26.17 -7.74
C HIS A 321 11.87 -27.11 -7.97
N ARG A 322 13.03 -26.54 -8.32
CA ARG A 322 14.27 -27.29 -8.51
C ARG A 322 15.49 -26.40 -8.27
N TYR A 323 16.59 -26.99 -7.83
CA TYR A 323 17.88 -26.31 -7.82
C TYR A 323 18.49 -26.28 -9.22
N GLU A 324 18.90 -25.10 -9.66
CA GLU A 324 19.62 -24.88 -10.92
C GLU A 324 20.96 -24.17 -10.66
N SER A 325 21.90 -24.32 -11.59
CA SER A 325 23.15 -23.56 -11.55
C SER A 325 22.85 -22.10 -11.89
N ASP A 326 23.44 -21.16 -11.15
CA ASP A 326 23.33 -19.75 -11.46
C ASP A 326 24.12 -19.41 -12.75
N PRO A 327 23.48 -18.87 -13.81
CA PRO A 327 24.15 -18.49 -15.04
C PRO A 327 25.25 -17.45 -14.84
N SER A 328 25.11 -16.57 -13.84
CA SER A 328 26.06 -15.50 -13.52
C SER A 328 27.21 -15.97 -12.61
N ASN A 329 27.01 -17.08 -11.91
CA ASN A 329 28.04 -17.72 -11.08
C ASN A 329 27.85 -19.24 -11.08
N PRO A 330 28.49 -19.99 -12.00
CA PRO A 330 28.30 -21.45 -12.13
C PRO A 330 28.68 -22.27 -10.89
N LYS A 331 29.35 -21.67 -9.90
CA LYS A 331 29.67 -22.31 -8.62
C LYS A 331 28.56 -22.11 -7.57
N ALA A 332 27.63 -21.19 -7.81
CA ALA A 332 26.46 -20.94 -6.97
C ALA A 332 25.23 -21.68 -7.51
N ARG A 333 24.37 -22.12 -6.59
CA ARG A 333 23.06 -22.68 -6.90
C ARG A 333 21.97 -21.67 -6.61
N GLN A 334 20.89 -21.74 -7.37
CA GLN A 334 19.69 -20.95 -7.19
C GLN A 334 18.46 -21.86 -7.30
N ILE A 335 17.34 -21.44 -6.74
CA ILE A 335 16.10 -22.20 -6.71
C ILE A 335 15.20 -21.64 -7.80
N TYR A 336 14.84 -22.46 -8.78
CA TYR A 336 13.83 -22.11 -9.76
C TYR A 336 12.46 -22.57 -9.25
N LEU A 337 11.59 -21.62 -8.93
CA LEU A 337 10.19 -21.88 -8.59
C LEU A 337 9.34 -21.79 -9.87
N ARG A 338 9.00 -22.95 -10.42
CA ARG A 338 8.33 -23.05 -11.72
C ARG A 338 6.84 -22.82 -11.62
N GLN A 339 6.20 -23.37 -10.61
CA GLN A 339 4.75 -23.26 -10.40
C GLN A 339 4.47 -23.07 -8.92
N PHE A 340 3.50 -22.22 -8.62
CA PHE A 340 2.94 -22.03 -7.30
C PHE A 340 1.45 -21.77 -7.46
N TYR A 341 0.65 -22.62 -6.81
CA TYR A 341 -0.80 -22.57 -6.96
C TYR A 341 -1.49 -22.73 -5.62
N ILE A 342 -2.52 -21.91 -5.41
CA ILE A 342 -3.47 -22.04 -4.30
C ILE A 342 -4.87 -22.14 -4.91
N VAL A 343 -5.70 -23.05 -4.37
CA VAL A 343 -7.08 -23.25 -4.80
C VAL A 343 -7.90 -21.95 -4.67
N ARG A 344 -8.78 -21.70 -5.65
CA ARG A 344 -9.45 -20.39 -5.82
C ARG A 344 -10.16 -19.89 -4.55
N HIS A 345 -10.85 -20.76 -3.81
CA HIS A 345 -11.58 -20.39 -2.59
C HIS A 345 -10.68 -20.04 -1.40
N ARG A 346 -9.37 -20.32 -1.46
CA ARG A 346 -8.38 -20.02 -0.40
C ARG A 346 -7.42 -18.89 -0.78
N ARG A 347 -7.51 -18.31 -1.98
CA ARG A 347 -6.62 -17.21 -2.42
C ARG A 347 -6.86 -15.90 -1.67
N ARG A 348 -8.07 -15.70 -1.15
CA ARG A 348 -8.44 -14.56 -0.31
C ARG A 348 -8.30 -14.98 1.15
N GLY A 349 -7.57 -14.21 1.95
CA GLY A 349 -7.34 -14.51 3.37
C GLY A 349 -5.92 -14.98 3.74
N GLY A 350 -4.92 -14.79 2.87
CA GLY A 350 -3.50 -14.94 3.25
C GLY A 350 -2.89 -16.34 3.13
N ALA A 351 -3.67 -17.36 2.76
CA ALA A 351 -3.18 -18.74 2.65
C ALA A 351 -1.96 -18.89 1.73
N GLY A 352 -1.89 -18.14 0.63
CA GLY A 352 -0.74 -18.17 -0.27
C GLY A 352 0.55 -17.64 0.34
N HIS A 353 0.48 -16.58 1.15
CA HIS A 353 1.66 -16.05 1.85
C HIS A 353 2.16 -17.06 2.89
N LEU A 354 1.25 -17.59 3.71
CA LEU A 354 1.59 -18.59 4.73
C LEU A 354 2.15 -19.88 4.11
N ALA A 355 1.60 -20.33 2.97
CA ALA A 355 2.08 -21.50 2.24
C ALA A 355 3.48 -21.28 1.64
N PHE A 356 3.74 -20.11 1.08
CA PHE A 356 5.08 -19.78 0.60
C PHE A 356 6.09 -19.68 1.75
N ASP A 357 5.71 -19.03 2.86
CA ASP A 357 6.55 -18.90 4.04
C ASP A 357 6.95 -20.26 4.63
N GLU A 358 5.98 -21.18 4.76
CA GLU A 358 6.27 -22.54 5.24
C GLU A 358 7.08 -23.35 4.21
N LEU A 359 6.86 -23.16 2.90
CA LEU A 359 7.71 -23.76 1.87
C LEU A 359 9.17 -23.33 2.05
N VAL A 360 9.42 -22.02 2.12
CA VAL A 360 10.77 -21.46 2.27
C VAL A 360 11.44 -21.97 3.53
N LYS A 361 10.72 -21.94 4.65
CA LYS A 361 11.21 -22.39 5.95
C LYS A 361 11.57 -23.88 5.98
N ILE A 362 10.81 -24.73 5.29
CA ILE A 362 10.99 -26.18 5.31
C ILE A 362 12.02 -26.64 4.27
N ARG A 363 12.06 -25.99 3.10
CA ARG A 363 12.82 -26.48 1.94
C ARG A 363 14.14 -25.80 1.67
N PHE A 364 14.30 -24.54 2.05
CA PHE A 364 15.40 -23.71 1.56
C PHE A 364 16.26 -23.16 2.70
N GLN A 365 17.48 -22.76 2.37
CA GLN A 365 18.46 -22.24 3.32
C GLN A 365 18.58 -20.71 3.24
N PRO A 366 18.95 -20.03 4.35
CA PRO A 366 19.29 -18.61 4.33
C PRO A 366 20.36 -18.28 3.28
N GLY A 367 20.18 -17.15 2.60
CA GLY A 367 21.09 -16.67 1.57
C GLY A 367 20.92 -17.33 0.19
N GLU A 368 20.09 -18.37 0.06
CA GLU A 368 19.74 -18.91 -1.26
C GLU A 368 18.79 -17.94 -1.99
N ARG A 369 18.93 -17.89 -3.32
CA ARG A 369 18.08 -17.08 -4.19
C ARG A 369 17.02 -17.96 -4.83
N ILE A 370 15.77 -17.51 -4.75
CA ILE A 370 14.63 -18.10 -5.47
C ILE A 370 14.33 -17.20 -6.65
N TYR A 371 14.13 -17.77 -7.84
CA TYR A 371 13.62 -17.03 -8.98
C TYR A 371 12.47 -17.75 -9.66
N LEU A 372 11.67 -17.01 -10.41
CA LEU A 372 10.51 -17.51 -11.14
C LEU A 372 10.20 -16.63 -12.36
N GLU A 373 9.43 -17.16 -13.30
CA GLU A 373 8.93 -16.40 -14.45
C GLU A 373 7.48 -16.01 -14.19
N VAL A 374 7.16 -14.71 -14.28
CA VAL A 374 5.77 -14.24 -14.16
C VAL A 374 5.27 -13.82 -15.53
N ILE A 375 4.11 -14.35 -15.91
CA ILE A 375 3.44 -13.99 -17.15
C ILE A 375 2.86 -12.58 -17.03
N GLU A 376 3.12 -11.72 -18.01
CA GLU A 376 2.67 -10.32 -18.02
C GLU A 376 1.14 -10.18 -17.89
N ASN A 377 0.39 -11.16 -18.37
CA ASN A 377 -1.08 -11.19 -18.32
C ASN A 377 -1.67 -11.69 -16.98
N ASN A 378 -0.83 -11.98 -15.97
CA ASN A 378 -1.27 -12.35 -14.63
C ASN A 378 -0.90 -11.26 -13.59
N PRO A 379 -1.60 -10.10 -13.61
CA PRO A 379 -1.29 -8.99 -12.70
C PRO A 379 -1.47 -9.37 -11.22
N GLY A 380 -2.44 -10.24 -10.90
CA GLY A 380 -2.64 -10.73 -9.53
C GLY A 380 -1.48 -11.58 -9.02
N GLY A 381 -0.93 -12.46 -9.86
CA GLY A 381 0.27 -13.23 -9.55
C GLY A 381 1.50 -12.33 -9.38
N LYS A 382 1.63 -11.29 -10.22
CA LYS A 382 2.71 -10.29 -10.11
C LYS A 382 2.70 -9.60 -8.75
N VAL A 383 1.53 -9.12 -8.32
CA VAL A 383 1.35 -8.45 -7.02
C VAL A 383 1.63 -9.42 -5.86
N PHE A 384 1.17 -10.67 -5.94
CA PHE A 384 1.46 -11.69 -4.95
C PHE A 384 2.97 -11.86 -4.71
N TRP A 385 3.75 -12.03 -5.79
CA TRP A 385 5.19 -12.25 -5.68
C TRP A 385 5.94 -11.04 -5.13
N LEU A 386 5.56 -9.83 -5.55
CA LEU A 386 6.13 -8.59 -5.01
C LEU A 386 5.90 -8.48 -3.48
N ARG A 387 4.68 -8.83 -3.00
CA ARG A 387 4.35 -8.83 -1.56
C ARG A 387 5.10 -9.89 -0.77
N THR A 388 5.43 -11.00 -1.43
CA THR A 388 6.25 -12.09 -0.88
C THR A 388 7.75 -11.75 -0.87
N GLY A 389 8.12 -10.54 -1.31
CA GLY A 389 9.49 -10.01 -1.27
C GLY A 389 10.26 -10.14 -2.58
N PHE A 390 9.68 -10.71 -3.64
CA PHE A 390 10.38 -10.82 -4.91
C PHE A 390 10.61 -9.46 -5.57
N THR A 391 11.75 -9.31 -6.24
CA THR A 391 12.12 -8.15 -7.07
C THR A 391 12.08 -8.53 -8.55
N VAL A 392 11.81 -7.56 -9.43
CA VAL A 392 11.70 -7.79 -10.88
C VAL A 392 13.08 -7.66 -11.54
N TYR A 393 13.45 -8.65 -12.34
CA TYR A 393 14.60 -8.66 -13.23
C TYR A 393 14.17 -9.12 -14.64
N GLY A 394 13.63 -8.19 -15.45
CA GLY A 394 13.00 -8.53 -16.73
C GLY A 394 11.64 -9.24 -16.53
N SER A 395 11.34 -10.28 -17.31
CA SER A 395 10.17 -11.17 -17.09
C SER A 395 10.40 -12.20 -15.97
N ILE A 396 11.59 -12.18 -15.37
CA ILE A 396 12.01 -13.04 -14.26
C ILE A 396 11.87 -12.22 -12.96
N MET A 397 11.52 -12.88 -11.87
CA MET A 397 11.52 -12.30 -10.53
C MET A 397 12.46 -13.09 -9.62
N GLU A 398 13.13 -12.43 -8.68
CA GLU A 398 14.05 -13.06 -7.73
C GLU A 398 13.79 -12.65 -6.26
N HIS A 399 14.10 -13.52 -5.30
CA HIS A 399 13.97 -13.28 -3.86
C HIS A 399 15.17 -13.90 -3.13
N THR A 400 15.77 -13.17 -2.18
CA THR A 400 16.87 -13.68 -1.34
C THR A 400 16.32 -14.06 0.03
N ILE A 401 16.58 -15.29 0.48
CA ILE A 401 16.04 -15.79 1.74
C ILE A 401 16.81 -15.19 2.92
N ASP A 402 16.13 -14.43 3.77
CA ASP A 402 16.63 -13.96 5.06
C ASP A 402 15.76 -14.54 6.19
N LEU A 403 16.34 -15.40 7.04
CA LEU A 403 15.63 -16.03 8.17
C LEU A 403 15.93 -15.36 9.52
N SER A 404 16.60 -14.20 9.53
CA SER A 404 17.03 -13.54 10.78
C SER A 404 15.89 -13.04 11.68
N ASP A 405 14.66 -12.89 11.16
CA ASP A 405 13.48 -12.41 11.91
C ASP A 405 12.56 -13.55 12.46
N LYS A 406 12.88 -14.85 12.27
CA LYS A 406 11.97 -15.98 12.62
C LYS A 406 12.42 -16.86 13.80
N LEU A 407 13.29 -16.35 14.68
CA LEU A 407 13.57 -16.93 16.01
C LEU A 407 13.06 -15.97 17.09
N GLY A 408 11.73 -15.96 17.27
CA GLY A 408 11.03 -15.30 18.36
C GLY A 408 9.92 -16.22 18.86
#